data_AF-A0A976KUG3-F1
#
_entry.id   AF-A0A976KUG3-F1
#
_cell.length_a   1.000
_cell.length_b   1.000
_cell.length_c   1.000
_cell.angle_alpha   90.00
_cell.angle_beta   90.00
_cell.angle_gamma   90.00
#
_symmetry.space_group_name_H-M   'P 1'
#
loop_
_entity.id
_entity.type
_entity.pdbx_description
1 polymer ?
#
loop_
_entity_poly.entity_id
_entity_poly.type
_entity_poly.pdbx_seq_one_letter_code
_entity_poly.pdbx_strand_id
1 'polypeptide(L)'
;MLYLAPPRELASLTQWERNRANAELYRRAGGQAELPEAARPGAARPSRDAVARSVQPENLDASELLTPAEIVLRTGQPVDFDVGTLTDLPRSPSYHGVHLRAVDHDESFDVSVRAWRDPPDGFDSVVATFNATLPGVALSDDVTNETWVADLETVRAVAFVDRPRRVAVLITCGLAQCVDISTTLILAKLAHDNLVRIGVDSDGDAAPVREPGPEDAVDQADPRDPAVPAGGEPTDSDGPSAAHHEAATGTAPAPDPAPAANDPTASTSGEPPSPGTPDPTASAAGDTPSPPGSSATPPSDTPAPPSDTEPATPSPPSTTRPSEPEPR
;
A
#
# COMPACT_ATOMS: atom_id res chain seq x y z
N MET A 1 36.80 28.53 -0.87
CA MET A 1 36.45 27.44 0.06
C MET A 1 35.37 26.62 -0.61
N LEU A 2 35.69 25.40 -1.08
CA LEU A 2 34.67 24.45 -1.54
C LEU A 2 34.02 23.86 -0.28
N TYR A 3 32.75 24.13 -0.06
CA TYR A 3 31.96 23.37 0.92
C TYR A 3 31.57 22.06 0.25
N LEU A 4 32.31 20.99 0.56
CA LEU A 4 31.90 19.65 0.20
C LEU A 4 30.67 19.31 1.04
N ALA A 5 29.55 19.02 0.38
CA ALA A 5 28.40 18.46 1.06
C ALA A 5 28.84 17.18 1.81
N PRO A 6 28.33 16.93 3.03
CA PRO A 6 28.71 15.75 3.78
C PRO A 6 28.36 14.48 2.97
N PRO A 7 29.20 13.43 3.02
CA PRO A 7 28.90 12.13 2.42
C PRO A 7 27.51 11.63 2.84
N ARG A 8 26.82 10.91 1.95
CA ARG A 8 25.42 10.48 2.17
C ARG A 8 25.26 9.66 3.46
N GLU A 9 26.24 8.82 3.81
CA GLU A 9 26.20 8.05 5.06
C GLU A 9 26.29 8.94 6.30
N LEU A 10 27.06 10.02 6.24
CA LEU A 10 27.17 11.01 7.32
C LEU A 10 25.90 11.88 7.42
N ALA A 11 25.26 12.16 6.30
CA ALA A 11 24.02 12.94 6.26
C ALA A 11 22.85 12.19 6.92
N SER A 12 22.74 10.86 6.73
CA SER A 12 21.69 10.03 7.36
C SER A 12 21.92 9.86 8.86
N LEU A 13 23.16 9.60 9.29
CA LEU A 13 23.51 9.48 10.71
C LEU A 13 23.28 10.76 11.52
N THR A 14 23.36 11.93 10.86
CA THR A 14 23.14 13.25 11.49
C THR A 14 21.73 13.81 11.28
N GLN A 15 20.85 13.09 10.58
CA GLN A 15 19.49 13.57 10.30
C GLN A 15 18.66 13.73 11.58
N TRP A 16 18.79 12.79 12.52
CA TRP A 16 18.07 12.86 13.80
C TRP A 16 18.53 14.06 14.66
N GLU A 17 19.83 14.40 14.64
CA GLU A 17 20.37 15.56 15.36
C GLU A 17 19.84 16.87 14.79
N ARG A 18 19.76 16.97 13.45
CA ARG A 18 19.15 18.12 12.76
C ARG A 18 17.68 18.28 13.11
N ASN A 19 16.91 17.19 13.10
CA ASN A 19 15.48 17.23 13.44
C ASN A 19 15.28 17.66 14.90
N ARG A 20 16.09 17.14 15.83
CA ARG A 20 16.06 17.53 17.24
C ARG A 20 16.46 19.00 17.44
N ALA A 21 17.51 19.47 16.76
CA ALA A 21 17.95 20.86 16.81
C ALA A 21 16.90 21.82 16.26
N ASN A 22 16.25 21.48 15.14
CA ASN A 22 15.14 22.24 14.58
C ASN A 22 13.96 22.29 15.56
N ALA A 23 13.57 21.16 16.15
CA ALA A 23 12.49 21.12 17.14
C ALA A 23 12.81 21.98 18.39
N GLU A 24 14.07 22.05 18.82
CA GLU A 24 14.48 22.94 19.91
C GLU A 24 14.49 24.42 19.50
N LEU A 25 14.92 24.73 18.27
CA LEU A 25 14.83 26.07 17.68
C LEU A 25 13.38 26.56 17.62
N TYR A 26 12.44 25.71 17.18
CA TYR A 26 11.01 26.03 17.17
C TYR A 26 10.46 26.29 18.58
N ARG A 27 10.88 25.50 19.59
CA ARG A 27 10.49 25.74 20.99
C ARG A 27 11.02 27.07 21.52
N ARG A 28 12.29 27.42 21.22
CA ARG A 28 12.87 28.71 21.64
C ARG A 28 12.28 29.91 20.88
N ALA A 29 11.89 29.72 19.63
CA ALA A 29 11.29 30.76 18.80
C ALA A 29 9.81 31.06 19.17
N GLY A 30 9.30 30.50 20.28
CA GLY A 30 7.92 30.72 20.71
C GLY A 30 6.89 29.86 19.97
N GLY A 31 7.33 28.81 19.27
CA GLY A 31 6.44 27.83 18.61
C GLY A 31 5.63 26.95 19.57
N GLN A 32 5.76 27.16 20.88
CA GLN A 32 4.70 26.84 21.83
C GLN A 32 3.65 27.93 21.67
N ALA A 33 2.76 27.80 20.68
CA ALA A 33 1.53 28.57 20.69
C ALA A 33 0.94 28.44 22.09
N GLU A 34 0.78 29.56 22.78
CA GLU A 34 0.11 29.65 24.06
C GLU A 34 -1.17 28.82 23.95
N LEU A 35 -1.25 27.77 24.75
CA LEU A 35 -2.53 27.10 24.97
C LEU A 35 -3.53 28.22 25.31
N PRO A 36 -4.65 28.34 24.57
CA PRO A 36 -5.58 29.43 24.77
C PRO A 36 -5.98 29.48 26.24
N GLU A 37 -6.21 30.71 26.72
CA GLU A 37 -6.57 31.11 28.09
C GLU A 37 -7.94 30.56 28.56
N ALA A 38 -8.27 29.31 28.21
CA ALA A 38 -9.42 28.55 28.68
C ALA A 38 -9.09 27.75 29.96
N ALA A 39 -7.84 27.76 30.43
CA ALA A 39 -7.41 27.15 31.70
C ALA A 39 -7.67 28.04 32.92
N ARG A 40 -8.67 28.92 32.88
CA ARG A 40 -9.16 29.60 34.09
C ARG A 40 -9.94 28.59 34.95
N PRO A 41 -9.59 28.42 36.24
CA PRO A 41 -10.34 27.55 37.14
C PRO A 41 -11.74 28.13 37.34
N GLY A 42 -12.76 27.51 36.73
CA GLY A 42 -14.16 27.94 36.83
C GLY A 42 -14.97 27.85 35.53
N ALA A 43 -14.33 27.65 34.38
CA ALA A 43 -15.06 27.34 33.14
C ALA A 43 -15.63 25.92 33.24
N ALA A 44 -16.95 25.77 33.07
CA ALA A 44 -17.63 24.49 33.07
C ALA A 44 -16.91 23.52 32.12
N ARG A 45 -16.39 22.42 32.67
CA ARG A 45 -15.76 21.37 31.86
C ARG A 45 -16.76 20.97 30.77
N PRO A 46 -16.42 21.13 29.48
CA PRO A 46 -17.26 20.58 28.44
C PRO A 46 -17.45 19.10 28.73
N SER A 47 -18.70 18.62 28.66
CA SER A 47 -19.01 17.20 28.84
C SER A 47 -18.05 16.38 27.97
N ARG A 48 -17.54 15.27 28.50
CA ARG A 48 -16.65 14.34 27.79
C ARG A 48 -17.27 13.90 26.45
N ASP A 49 -18.60 13.92 26.37
CA ASP A 49 -19.37 13.60 25.16
C ASP A 49 -19.39 14.70 24.08
N ALA A 50 -18.99 15.92 24.41
CA ALA A 50 -18.91 17.05 23.48
C ALA A 50 -17.52 17.18 22.82
N VAL A 51 -16.46 16.68 23.48
CA VAL A 51 -15.11 16.61 22.90
C VAL A 51 -14.99 15.41 21.94
N ALA A 52 -15.67 14.31 22.23
CA ALA A 52 -15.68 13.12 21.36
C ALA A 52 -16.46 13.32 20.03
N ARG A 53 -17.29 14.37 19.90
CA ARG A 53 -18.17 14.58 18.73
C ARG A 53 -17.64 15.56 17.68
N SER A 54 -16.47 16.15 17.89
CA SER A 54 -15.95 17.21 17.01
C SER A 54 -14.62 16.88 16.34
N VAL A 55 -14.05 15.70 16.59
CA VAL A 55 -12.99 15.16 15.74
C VAL A 55 -13.68 14.56 14.52
N GLN A 56 -13.90 15.39 13.50
CA GLN A 56 -14.17 14.86 12.16
C GLN A 56 -13.06 13.84 11.89
N PRO A 57 -13.38 12.61 11.44
CA PRO A 57 -12.35 11.63 11.14
C PRO A 57 -11.40 12.29 10.15
N GLU A 58 -10.16 12.54 10.57
CA GLU A 58 -9.15 13.07 9.68
C GLU A 58 -9.08 12.13 8.48
N ASN A 59 -9.33 12.69 7.30
CA ASN A 59 -9.34 11.91 6.07
C ASN A 59 -8.04 11.11 6.02
N LEU A 60 -8.15 9.81 5.74
CA LEU A 60 -7.00 8.94 5.57
C LEU A 60 -6.01 9.59 4.60
N ASP A 61 -4.73 9.62 4.98
CA ASP A 61 -3.67 10.19 4.16
C ASP A 61 -2.57 9.17 3.87
N ALA A 62 -2.80 8.34 2.86
CA ALA A 62 -1.81 7.38 2.36
C ALA A 62 -0.47 8.00 1.89
N SER A 63 -0.35 9.33 1.70
CA SER A 63 0.91 9.94 1.24
C SER A 63 2.04 9.87 2.29
N GLU A 64 1.67 9.70 3.56
CA GLU A 64 2.59 9.54 4.68
C GLU A 64 3.12 8.10 4.84
N LEU A 65 2.53 7.13 4.12
CA LEU A 65 2.96 5.73 4.17
C LEU A 65 4.30 5.53 3.45
N LEU A 66 4.47 6.19 2.30
CA LEU A 66 5.69 6.13 1.50
C LEU A 66 5.99 7.51 0.91
N THR A 67 7.04 8.13 1.42
CA THR A 67 7.51 9.42 0.88
C THR A 67 8.43 9.22 -0.33
N PRO A 68 8.54 10.20 -1.25
CA PRO A 68 9.51 10.16 -2.35
C PRO A 68 10.94 9.86 -1.90
N ALA A 69 11.39 10.47 -0.80
CA ALA A 69 12.73 10.28 -0.27
C ALA A 69 12.98 8.85 0.22
N GLU A 70 11.97 8.22 0.84
CA GLU A 70 12.04 6.82 1.27
C GLU A 70 12.09 5.87 0.07
N ILE A 71 11.32 6.14 -0.98
CA ILE A 71 11.35 5.35 -2.21
C ILE A 71 12.75 5.42 -2.85
N VAL A 72 13.28 6.62 -3.09
CA VAL A 72 14.63 6.82 -3.67
C VAL A 72 15.69 6.13 -2.81
N LEU A 73 15.59 6.23 -1.48
CA LEU A 73 16.52 5.59 -0.56
C LEU A 73 16.48 4.06 -0.66
N ARG A 74 15.30 3.46 -0.84
CA ARG A 74 15.13 2.01 -0.87
C ARG A 74 15.38 1.40 -2.24
N THR A 75 15.04 2.09 -3.32
CA THR A 75 15.23 1.58 -4.68
C THR A 75 16.60 1.94 -5.26
N GLY A 76 17.26 2.97 -4.73
CA GLY A 76 18.51 3.49 -5.26
C GLY A 76 18.36 4.27 -6.58
N GLN A 77 17.12 4.47 -7.05
CA GLN A 77 16.83 5.22 -8.28
C GLN A 77 16.76 6.72 -7.95
N PRO A 78 17.65 7.57 -8.51
CA PRO A 78 17.71 9.00 -8.20
C PRO A 78 16.66 9.79 -9.00
N VAL A 79 15.38 9.48 -8.77
CA VAL A 79 14.22 10.02 -9.49
C VAL A 79 13.49 11.03 -8.61
N ASP A 80 13.05 12.13 -9.22
CA ASP A 80 12.12 13.07 -8.58
C ASP A 80 10.68 12.61 -8.80
N PHE A 81 9.82 12.78 -7.80
CA PHE A 81 8.42 12.37 -7.86
C PHE A 81 7.48 13.57 -7.76
N ASP A 82 6.48 13.60 -8.63
CA ASP A 82 5.27 14.40 -8.48
C ASP A 82 4.21 13.57 -7.75
N VAL A 83 3.75 14.04 -6.59
CA VAL A 83 2.83 13.30 -5.71
C VAL A 83 1.40 13.74 -6.00
N GLY A 84 0.62 12.86 -6.63
CA GLY A 84 -0.78 13.05 -6.94
C GLY A 84 -1.71 12.09 -6.22
N THR A 85 -3.01 12.35 -6.31
CA THR A 85 -4.06 11.42 -5.87
C THR A 85 -4.45 10.52 -7.05
N LEU A 86 -4.61 9.21 -6.81
CA LEU A 86 -5.16 8.29 -7.79
C LEU A 86 -6.64 8.61 -8.05
N THR A 87 -7.05 8.58 -9.31
CA THR A 87 -8.42 8.94 -9.74
C THR A 87 -9.32 7.74 -9.99
N ASP A 88 -8.87 6.54 -9.66
CA ASP A 88 -9.61 5.29 -9.86
C ASP A 88 -10.78 5.14 -8.88
N LEU A 89 -10.62 5.61 -7.65
CA LEU A 89 -11.64 5.62 -6.60
C LEU A 89 -11.67 7.00 -5.92
N PRO A 90 -12.86 7.52 -5.57
CA PRO A 90 -12.97 8.79 -4.89
C PRO A 90 -12.36 8.70 -3.48
N ARG A 91 -11.56 9.72 -3.09
CA ARG A 91 -11.04 9.85 -1.73
C ARG A 91 -12.18 9.88 -0.72
N SER A 92 -12.03 9.14 0.38
CA SER A 92 -13.00 9.08 1.46
C SER A 92 -12.29 8.98 2.83
N PRO A 93 -13.01 9.08 3.96
CA PRO A 93 -12.41 8.89 5.27
C PRO A 93 -11.77 7.50 5.48
N SER A 94 -12.23 6.49 4.73
CA SER A 94 -11.76 5.11 4.79
C SER A 94 -10.87 4.69 3.63
N TYR A 95 -10.67 5.54 2.61
CA TYR A 95 -9.84 5.23 1.44
C TYR A 95 -9.03 6.44 0.94
N HIS A 96 -7.76 6.22 0.66
CA HIS A 96 -6.92 7.16 -0.08
C HIS A 96 -5.95 6.41 -1.01
N GLY A 97 -5.94 6.80 -2.28
CA GLY A 97 -4.97 6.35 -3.28
C GLY A 97 -4.01 7.47 -3.66
N VAL A 98 -2.71 7.18 -3.65
CA VAL A 98 -1.62 8.10 -3.99
C VAL A 98 -0.83 7.54 -5.17
N HIS A 99 -0.50 8.41 -6.11
CA HIS A 99 0.35 8.13 -7.26
C HIS A 99 1.60 9.00 -7.15
N LEU A 100 2.75 8.35 -6.95
CA LEU A 100 4.05 8.99 -7.01
C LEU A 100 4.57 8.81 -8.45
N ARG A 101 4.29 9.82 -9.28
CA ARG A 101 4.68 9.81 -10.69
C ARG A 101 6.11 10.29 -10.83
N ALA A 102 6.96 9.50 -11.46
CA ALA A 102 8.34 9.87 -11.74
C ALA A 102 8.38 11.02 -12.76
N VAL A 103 9.09 12.11 -12.45
CA VAL A 103 9.23 13.29 -13.32
C VAL A 103 10.30 13.00 -14.37
N ASP A 104 10.03 13.32 -15.64
CA ASP A 104 10.94 13.08 -16.77
C ASP A 104 11.33 11.61 -17.01
N HIS A 105 10.53 10.68 -16.46
CA HIS A 105 10.65 9.24 -16.66
C HIS A 105 9.32 8.66 -17.17
N ASP A 106 9.37 7.44 -17.69
CA ASP A 106 8.18 6.71 -18.11
C ASP A 106 7.44 6.09 -16.90
N GLU A 107 6.23 5.56 -17.14
CA GLU A 107 5.36 4.96 -16.11
C GLU A 107 5.99 3.74 -15.41
N SER A 108 7.05 3.12 -15.99
CA SER A 108 7.75 2.02 -15.34
C SER A 108 8.61 2.48 -14.14
N PHE A 109 8.73 3.79 -13.93
CA PHE A 109 9.34 4.40 -12.75
C PHE A 109 8.32 4.79 -11.67
N ASP A 110 7.02 4.69 -11.95
CA ASP A 110 5.98 5.14 -11.03
C ASP A 110 5.77 4.18 -9.86
N VAL A 111 5.28 4.74 -8.75
CA VAL A 111 4.81 3.98 -7.59
C VAL A 111 3.41 4.43 -7.23
N SER A 112 2.52 3.49 -6.93
CA SER A 112 1.19 3.80 -6.44
C SER A 112 0.91 3.09 -5.12
N VAL A 113 0.23 3.77 -4.21
CA VAL A 113 -0.11 3.30 -2.87
C VAL A 113 -1.59 3.53 -2.65
N ARG A 114 -2.34 2.46 -2.37
CA ARG A 114 -3.75 2.53 -1.97
C ARG A 114 -3.86 2.04 -0.54
N ALA A 115 -4.55 2.79 0.30
CA ALA A 115 -4.80 2.41 1.67
C ALA A 115 -6.30 2.46 1.98
N TRP A 116 -6.75 1.46 2.73
CA TRP A 116 -8.09 1.39 3.30
C TRP A 116 -7.97 1.33 4.82
N ARG A 117 -8.74 2.15 5.54
CA ARG A 117 -8.86 2.13 7.00
C ARG A 117 -10.33 2.02 7.36
N ASP A 118 -10.68 0.99 8.12
CA ASP A 118 -12.06 0.78 8.56
C ASP A 118 -13.11 0.88 7.44
N PRO A 119 -12.97 0.09 6.36
CA PRO A 119 -13.99 0.07 5.31
C PRO A 119 -15.36 -0.29 5.90
N PRO A 120 -16.45 0.38 5.49
CA PRO A 120 -17.78 0.20 6.10
C PRO A 120 -18.33 -1.22 5.93
N ASP A 121 -17.97 -1.89 4.84
CA ASP A 121 -18.37 -3.27 4.53
C ASP A 121 -17.36 -4.31 5.06
N GLY A 122 -16.42 -3.89 5.91
CA GLY A 122 -15.31 -4.72 6.38
C GLY A 122 -14.26 -5.01 5.30
N PHE A 123 -13.24 -5.78 5.68
CA PHE A 123 -12.10 -6.08 4.81
C PHE A 123 -12.42 -7.04 3.66
N ASP A 124 -13.53 -7.76 3.70
CA ASP A 124 -13.88 -8.74 2.67
C ASP A 124 -14.05 -8.09 1.29
N SER A 125 -14.59 -6.86 1.25
CA SER A 125 -14.70 -6.06 0.01
C SER A 125 -13.33 -5.63 -0.53
N VAL A 126 -12.38 -5.30 0.36
CA VAL A 126 -11.01 -4.94 0.00
C VAL A 126 -10.24 -6.16 -0.48
N VAL A 127 -10.39 -7.31 0.20
CA VAL A 127 -9.82 -8.60 -0.21
C VAL A 127 -10.36 -9.02 -1.57
N ALA A 128 -11.65 -8.84 -1.84
CA ALA A 128 -12.22 -9.08 -3.17
C ALA A 128 -11.57 -8.18 -4.23
N THR A 129 -11.27 -6.93 -3.90
CA THR A 129 -10.53 -6.01 -4.79
C THR A 129 -9.11 -6.49 -5.05
N PHE A 130 -8.41 -6.98 -4.02
CA PHE A 130 -7.06 -7.57 -4.17
C PHE A 130 -7.09 -8.81 -5.07
N ASN A 131 -8.02 -9.74 -4.84
CA ASN A 131 -8.15 -10.94 -5.67
C ASN A 131 -8.52 -10.62 -7.13
N ALA A 132 -9.31 -9.57 -7.35
CA ALA A 132 -9.65 -9.12 -8.71
C ALA A 132 -8.44 -8.48 -9.41
N THR A 133 -7.60 -7.76 -8.67
CA THR A 133 -6.42 -7.07 -9.20
C THR A 133 -5.21 -8.00 -9.36
N LEU A 134 -5.11 -9.01 -8.49
CA LEU A 134 -3.99 -9.95 -8.39
C LEU A 134 -4.50 -11.39 -8.55
N PRO A 135 -5.03 -11.77 -9.72
CA PRO A 135 -5.67 -13.06 -9.92
C PRO A 135 -4.68 -14.21 -9.77
N GLY A 136 -5.05 -15.23 -9.00
CA GLY A 136 -4.25 -16.45 -8.83
C GLY A 136 -3.05 -16.32 -7.88
N VAL A 137 -2.89 -15.18 -7.20
CA VAL A 137 -1.82 -14.96 -6.23
C VAL A 137 -2.16 -15.65 -4.91
N ALA A 138 -1.24 -16.47 -4.41
CA ALA A 138 -1.37 -17.13 -3.12
C ALA A 138 -1.07 -16.15 -1.97
N LEU A 139 -1.68 -16.41 -0.82
CA LEU A 139 -1.36 -15.71 0.42
C LEU A 139 0.03 -16.10 0.94
N SER A 140 0.75 -15.12 1.49
CA SER A 140 1.99 -15.31 2.24
C SER A 140 1.94 -14.55 3.58
N ASP A 141 2.96 -14.79 4.41
CA ASP A 141 3.17 -14.14 5.71
C ASP A 141 4.30 -13.09 5.67
N ASP A 142 4.64 -12.58 4.49
CA ASP A 142 5.83 -11.74 4.31
C ASP A 142 5.75 -10.37 4.98
N VAL A 143 4.55 -9.75 5.07
CA VAL A 143 4.31 -8.47 5.76
C VAL A 143 3.35 -8.66 6.93
N THR A 144 2.18 -9.24 6.66
CA THR A 144 1.21 -9.74 7.64
C THR A 144 0.82 -11.16 7.27
N ASN A 145 0.00 -11.83 8.10
CA ASN A 145 -0.56 -13.15 7.81
C ASN A 145 -1.52 -13.19 6.60
N GLU A 146 -1.86 -12.04 6.02
CA GLU A 146 -2.70 -11.88 4.84
C GLU A 146 -1.98 -10.96 3.84
N THR A 147 -0.90 -11.47 3.23
CA THR A 147 -0.12 -10.77 2.20
C THR A 147 -0.30 -11.41 0.83
N TRP A 148 -0.45 -10.62 -0.22
CA TRP A 148 -0.41 -11.03 -1.62
C TRP A 148 0.82 -10.43 -2.28
N VAL A 149 1.63 -11.26 -2.93
CA VAL A 149 2.86 -10.83 -3.63
C VAL A 149 2.77 -11.25 -5.09
N ALA A 150 2.83 -10.29 -6.00
CA ALA A 150 2.67 -10.52 -7.43
C ALA A 150 3.79 -9.85 -8.23
N ASP A 151 4.40 -10.62 -9.13
CA ASP A 151 5.32 -10.11 -10.16
C ASP A 151 4.57 -10.16 -11.51
N LEU A 152 4.04 -9.02 -11.94
CA LEU A 152 3.25 -8.88 -13.16
C LEU A 152 4.12 -8.32 -14.29
N GLU A 153 3.65 -8.42 -15.54
CA GLU A 153 4.43 -8.06 -16.73
C GLU A 153 4.91 -6.60 -16.74
N THR A 154 4.19 -5.67 -16.11
CA THR A 154 4.51 -4.24 -16.14
C THR A 154 4.76 -3.63 -14.76
N VAL A 155 4.39 -4.34 -13.70
CA VAL A 155 4.49 -3.85 -12.32
C VAL A 155 4.75 -4.99 -11.35
N ARG A 156 5.38 -4.67 -10.23
CA ARG A 156 5.46 -5.51 -9.04
C ARG A 156 4.46 -5.00 -8.03
N ALA A 157 3.67 -5.89 -7.45
CA ALA A 157 2.61 -5.53 -6.54
C ALA A 157 2.72 -6.32 -5.23
N VAL A 158 2.49 -5.62 -4.12
CA VAL A 158 2.33 -6.22 -2.80
C VAL A 158 1.09 -5.62 -2.16
N ALA A 159 0.17 -6.49 -1.74
CA ALA A 159 -0.99 -6.10 -0.95
C ALA A 159 -0.92 -6.80 0.41
N PHE A 160 -1.42 -6.16 1.46
CA PHE A 160 -1.58 -6.81 2.76
C PHE A 160 -2.79 -6.27 3.52
N VAL A 161 -3.31 -7.10 4.44
CA VAL A 161 -4.31 -6.70 5.44
C VAL A 161 -3.71 -6.83 6.83
N ASP A 162 -3.72 -5.75 7.59
CA ASP A 162 -3.42 -5.73 9.02
C ASP A 162 -4.75 -5.61 9.79
N ARG A 163 -5.32 -6.76 10.15
CA ARG A 163 -6.59 -6.80 10.90
C ARG A 163 -6.48 -6.18 12.30
N PRO A 164 -5.42 -6.44 13.10
CA PRO A 164 -5.25 -5.76 14.39
C PRO A 164 -5.27 -4.23 14.30
N ARG A 165 -4.60 -3.67 13.28
CA ARG A 165 -4.58 -2.22 13.02
C ARG A 165 -5.73 -1.72 12.16
N ARG A 166 -6.61 -2.62 11.71
CA ARG A 166 -7.76 -2.32 10.86
C ARG A 166 -7.39 -1.47 9.63
N VAL A 167 -6.33 -1.90 8.93
CA VAL A 167 -5.88 -1.31 7.68
C VAL A 167 -5.61 -2.37 6.62
N ALA A 168 -5.82 -2.02 5.35
CA ALA A 168 -5.30 -2.75 4.21
C ALA A 168 -4.52 -1.81 3.29
N VAL A 169 -3.48 -2.31 2.64
CA VAL A 169 -2.61 -1.53 1.74
C VAL A 169 -2.36 -2.34 0.47
N LEU A 170 -2.35 -1.67 -0.68
CA LEU A 170 -1.87 -2.20 -1.96
C LEU A 170 -0.85 -1.23 -2.54
N ILE A 171 0.36 -1.74 -2.78
CA ILE A 171 1.44 -1.02 -3.44
C ILE A 171 1.68 -1.65 -4.80
N THR A 172 1.75 -0.82 -5.84
CA THR A 172 2.27 -1.22 -7.15
C THR A 172 3.49 -0.38 -7.47
N CYS A 173 4.53 -1.02 -7.99
CA CYS A 173 5.79 -0.37 -8.36
C CYS A 173 6.16 -0.77 -9.78
N GLY A 174 6.46 0.20 -10.63
CA GLY A 174 6.91 -0.07 -12.00
C GLY A 174 8.23 -0.85 -12.02
N LEU A 175 8.44 -1.64 -13.08
CA LEU A 175 9.58 -2.57 -13.16
C LEU A 175 10.96 -1.89 -13.16
N ALA A 176 11.06 -0.65 -13.65
CA ALA A 176 12.31 0.09 -13.63
C ALA A 176 12.58 0.72 -12.26
N GLN A 177 11.52 1.11 -11.54
CA GLN A 177 11.64 1.63 -10.18
C GLN A 177 12.00 0.54 -9.17
N CYS A 178 11.32 -0.60 -9.20
CA CYS A 178 11.60 -1.76 -8.36
C CYS A 178 12.12 -2.88 -9.23
N VAL A 179 13.44 -3.07 -9.30
CA VAL A 179 14.10 -4.04 -10.22
C VAL A 179 13.69 -5.49 -9.96
N ASP A 180 13.29 -5.81 -8.73
CA ASP A 180 12.86 -7.14 -8.30
C ASP A 180 11.72 -7.04 -7.28
N ILE A 181 11.00 -8.15 -7.09
CA ILE A 181 9.85 -8.22 -6.19
C ILE A 181 10.22 -7.97 -4.72
N SER A 182 11.44 -8.32 -4.30
CA SER A 182 11.92 -8.08 -2.93
C SER A 182 12.05 -6.59 -2.63
N THR A 183 12.42 -5.77 -3.63
CA THR A 183 12.43 -4.31 -3.49
C THR A 183 11.02 -3.77 -3.20
N THR A 184 10.00 -4.23 -3.92
CA THR A 184 8.60 -3.86 -3.63
C THR A 184 8.14 -4.36 -2.27
N LEU A 185 8.58 -5.55 -1.85
CA LEU A 185 8.28 -6.09 -0.53
C LEU A 185 8.93 -5.26 0.60
N ILE A 186 10.14 -4.73 0.39
CA ILE A 186 10.79 -3.79 1.32
C ILE A 186 9.96 -2.50 1.46
N LEU A 187 9.43 -1.98 0.35
CA LEU A 187 8.53 -0.82 0.40
C LEU A 187 7.24 -1.14 1.16
N ALA A 188 6.67 -2.34 0.99
CA ALA A 188 5.48 -2.76 1.72
C ALA A 188 5.72 -2.87 3.24
N LYS A 189 6.86 -3.44 3.65
CA LYS A 189 7.28 -3.47 5.07
C LYS A 189 7.46 -2.06 5.62
N LEU A 190 8.09 -1.17 4.85
CA LEU A 190 8.25 0.23 5.25
C LEU A 190 6.90 0.95 5.40
N ALA A 191 5.95 0.72 4.48
CA ALA A 191 4.60 1.26 4.58
C ALA A 191 3.86 0.72 5.81
N HIS A 192 4.04 -0.56 6.14
CA HIS A 192 3.49 -1.19 7.35
C HIS A 192 4.06 -0.57 8.64
N ASP A 193 5.38 -0.32 8.70
CA ASP A 193 6.02 0.39 9.81
C ASP A 193 5.50 1.83 9.95
N ASN A 194 5.19 2.47 8.82
CA ASN A 194 4.69 3.85 8.75
C ASN A 194 3.18 3.98 9.03
N LEU A 195 2.45 2.89 9.30
CA LEU A 195 1.02 2.97 9.65
C LEU A 195 0.76 3.89 10.86
N VAL A 196 1.69 3.95 11.81
CA VAL A 196 1.59 4.86 12.97
C VAL A 196 1.52 6.33 12.54
N ARG A 197 2.14 6.71 11.42
CA ARG A 197 2.15 8.10 10.93
C ARG A 197 0.77 8.56 10.45
N ILE A 198 -0.09 7.65 10.01
CA ILE A 198 -1.45 7.95 9.55
C ILE A 198 -2.50 7.80 10.66
N GLY A 199 -2.07 7.82 11.93
CA GLY A 199 -2.94 7.71 13.10
C GLY A 199 -3.54 6.32 13.26
N VAL A 200 -2.85 5.30 12.76
CA VAL A 200 -3.23 3.91 12.95
C VAL A 200 -2.37 3.37 14.08
N ASP A 201 -2.79 3.72 15.30
CA ASP A 201 -2.16 3.24 16.51
C ASP A 201 -2.45 1.74 16.69
N SER A 202 -1.48 1.01 17.25
CA SER A 202 -1.62 -0.42 17.52
C SER A 202 -2.51 -0.71 18.74
N ASP A 203 -3.50 0.14 19.01
CA ASP A 203 -4.37 0.07 20.21
C ASP A 203 -5.22 -1.23 20.26
N GLY A 204 -5.08 -2.08 19.25
CA GLY A 204 -5.31 -3.52 19.32
C GLY A 204 -4.25 -4.32 20.09
N ASP A 205 -3.65 -3.78 21.14
CA ASP A 205 -3.26 -4.61 22.30
C ASP A 205 -4.57 -5.04 22.98
N ALA A 206 -5.40 -5.77 22.21
CA ALA A 206 -6.44 -6.59 22.71
C ALA A 206 -5.71 -7.54 23.64
N ALA A 207 -5.74 -7.21 24.94
CA ALA A 207 -5.24 -8.05 26.01
C ALA A 207 -5.60 -9.47 25.60
N PRO A 208 -4.60 -10.36 25.40
CA PRO A 208 -4.80 -11.64 24.77
C PRO A 208 -6.06 -12.21 25.39
N VAL A 209 -7.07 -12.47 24.56
CA VAL A 209 -8.29 -13.13 25.03
C VAL A 209 -7.76 -14.43 25.60
N ARG A 210 -7.56 -14.42 26.92
CA ARG A 210 -7.10 -15.56 27.68
C ARG A 210 -8.28 -16.47 27.54
N GLU A 211 -8.21 -17.41 26.59
CA GLU A 211 -9.12 -18.53 26.58
C GLU A 211 -9.18 -18.99 28.04
N PRO A 212 -10.36 -18.99 28.68
CA PRO A 212 -10.45 -19.44 30.06
C PRO A 212 -9.87 -20.85 30.05
N GLY A 213 -8.67 -20.97 30.59
CA GLY A 213 -7.99 -22.25 30.67
C GLY A 213 -8.93 -23.19 31.43
N PRO A 214 -8.95 -24.49 31.11
CA PRO A 214 -9.77 -25.47 31.82
C PRO A 214 -9.45 -25.56 33.33
N GLU A 215 -8.46 -24.81 33.80
CA GLU A 215 -7.99 -24.68 35.17
C GLU A 215 -8.95 -23.89 36.07
N ASP A 216 -9.75 -22.95 35.53
CA ASP A 216 -10.77 -22.21 36.30
C ASP A 216 -12.12 -22.97 36.41
N ALA A 217 -12.20 -24.18 35.84
CA ALA A 217 -13.38 -25.05 35.97
C ALA A 217 -13.26 -26.07 37.13
N VAL A 218 -12.26 -25.94 38.01
CA VAL A 218 -11.99 -26.93 39.07
C VAL A 218 -11.96 -26.28 40.46
N ASP A 219 -13.05 -25.63 40.90
CA ASP A 219 -13.27 -25.46 42.35
C ASP A 219 -14.74 -25.18 42.76
N GLN A 220 -15.65 -26.06 42.37
CA GLN A 220 -16.93 -26.26 43.08
C GLN A 220 -17.23 -27.76 43.21
N ALA A 221 -16.26 -28.51 43.75
CA ALA A 221 -16.47 -29.88 44.17
C ALA A 221 -16.45 -29.97 45.70
N ASP A 222 -17.57 -30.50 46.20
CA ASP A 222 -17.91 -30.95 47.53
C ASP A 222 -16.72 -31.49 48.38
N PRO A 223 -16.51 -31.02 49.62
CA PRO A 223 -15.42 -31.50 50.48
C PRO A 223 -15.86 -32.77 51.22
N ARG A 224 -15.68 -33.96 50.64
CA ARG A 224 -15.76 -35.27 51.32
C ARG A 224 -15.18 -36.41 50.47
N ASP A 225 -13.89 -36.69 50.62
CA ASP A 225 -13.36 -37.96 51.16
C ASP A 225 -11.83 -38.07 50.95
N PRO A 226 -11.05 -38.58 51.93
CA PRO A 226 -9.61 -38.79 51.81
C PRO A 226 -9.22 -40.26 51.60
N ALA A 227 -8.25 -40.54 50.71
CA ALA A 227 -7.18 -41.58 50.81
C ALA A 227 -6.57 -41.90 49.42
N VAL A 228 -5.29 -41.56 49.12
CA VAL A 228 -4.03 -42.38 49.23
C VAL A 228 -3.91 -43.48 48.15
N PRO A 229 -2.72 -43.90 47.60
CA PRO A 229 -1.36 -43.34 47.49
C PRO A 229 -0.68 -43.40 46.08
N ALA A 230 0.44 -42.67 45.98
CA ALA A 230 1.75 -42.97 45.36
C ALA A 230 1.94 -44.08 44.28
N GLY A 231 2.73 -43.74 43.25
CA GLY A 231 3.64 -44.66 42.56
C GLY A 231 3.81 -44.40 41.06
N GLY A 232 4.97 -43.92 40.62
CA GLY A 232 5.31 -43.84 39.20
C GLY A 232 6.54 -42.98 38.93
N GLU A 233 7.70 -43.65 38.88
CA GLU A 233 9.06 -43.12 38.72
C GLU A 233 9.35 -42.44 37.36
N PRO A 234 10.45 -41.65 37.30
CA PRO A 234 10.97 -41.04 36.08
C PRO A 234 11.79 -42.06 35.27
N THR A 235 11.56 -42.12 33.96
CA THR A 235 12.48 -42.81 33.04
C THR A 235 13.27 -41.80 32.23
N ASP A 236 14.54 -41.66 32.64
CA ASP A 236 15.66 -41.29 31.78
C ASP A 236 15.67 -42.14 30.52
N SER A 237 15.98 -41.52 29.38
CA SER A 237 16.48 -42.21 28.19
C SER A 237 17.44 -41.28 27.46
N ASP A 238 18.65 -41.22 28.01
CA ASP A 238 19.88 -40.96 27.26
C ASP A 238 20.10 -42.09 26.25
N GLY A 239 20.34 -41.72 25.00
CA GLY A 239 20.73 -42.64 23.94
C GLY A 239 21.53 -41.91 22.86
N PRO A 240 22.86 -42.14 22.77
CA PRO A 240 23.67 -41.62 21.69
C PRO A 240 23.63 -42.59 20.50
N SER A 241 23.42 -42.09 19.29
CA SER A 241 23.81 -42.85 18.10
C SER A 241 24.38 -41.93 17.03
N ALA A 242 25.66 -42.14 16.80
CA ALA A 242 26.40 -41.65 15.66
C ALA A 242 25.90 -42.26 14.35
N ALA A 243 26.27 -41.58 13.26
CA ALA A 243 26.73 -42.12 11.99
C ALA A 243 25.84 -41.88 10.75
N HIS A 244 26.49 -41.24 9.77
CA HIS A 244 26.36 -41.39 8.33
C HIS A 244 25.06 -40.95 7.63
N HIS A 245 25.15 -39.78 6.98
CA HIS A 245 24.75 -39.61 5.57
C HIS A 245 25.76 -38.63 4.94
N GLU A 246 26.75 -39.17 4.24
CA GLU A 246 26.78 -39.25 2.77
C GLU A 246 26.67 -37.89 2.08
N ALA A 247 27.83 -37.43 1.62
CA ALA A 247 27.98 -36.33 0.69
C ALA A 247 27.28 -36.68 -0.62
N ALA A 248 26.16 -36.03 -0.91
CA ALA A 248 25.62 -35.96 -2.26
C ALA A 248 26.46 -34.96 -3.05
N THR A 249 27.48 -35.46 -3.75
CA THR A 249 28.03 -34.83 -4.96
C THR A 249 26.92 -34.75 -6.01
N GLY A 250 26.12 -33.69 -5.93
CA GLY A 250 25.22 -33.29 -7.00
C GLY A 250 26.03 -32.73 -8.16
N THR A 251 26.21 -33.54 -9.20
CA THR A 251 26.66 -33.13 -10.51
C THR A 251 25.83 -31.95 -10.99
N ALA A 252 26.48 -30.81 -11.25
CA ALA A 252 25.87 -29.66 -11.89
C ALA A 252 25.28 -30.08 -13.25
N PRO A 253 24.02 -29.74 -13.55
CA PRO A 253 23.49 -29.89 -14.90
C PRO A 253 24.32 -29.02 -15.85
N ALA A 254 24.68 -29.61 -17.00
CA ALA A 254 25.37 -28.91 -18.08
C ALA A 254 24.57 -27.67 -18.51
N PRO A 255 25.24 -26.57 -18.91
CA PRO A 255 24.55 -25.43 -19.50
C PRO A 255 23.82 -25.87 -20.77
N ASP A 256 22.53 -25.54 -20.85
CA ASP A 256 21.73 -25.69 -22.07
C ASP A 256 22.42 -24.98 -23.24
N PRO A 257 22.46 -25.58 -24.44
CA PRO A 257 23.04 -24.96 -25.61
C PRO A 257 22.25 -23.71 -26.00
N ALA A 258 22.98 -22.63 -26.25
CA ALA A 258 22.47 -21.36 -26.72
C ALA A 258 21.47 -21.54 -27.88
N PRO A 259 20.30 -20.86 -27.84
CA PRO A 259 19.42 -20.84 -29.00
C PRO A 259 20.13 -20.15 -30.16
N ALA A 260 20.09 -20.84 -31.30
CA ALA A 260 20.67 -20.42 -32.57
C ALA A 260 20.21 -19.02 -32.96
N ALA A 261 21.16 -18.24 -33.46
CA ALA A 261 20.93 -16.97 -34.13
C ALA A 261 19.93 -17.16 -35.28
N ASN A 262 18.75 -16.58 -35.14
CA ASN A 262 17.86 -16.34 -36.26
C ASN A 262 18.17 -14.94 -36.80
N ASP A 263 18.93 -14.94 -37.88
CA ASP A 263 19.05 -13.86 -38.84
C ASP A 263 17.72 -13.75 -39.61
N PRO A 264 17.09 -12.57 -39.63
CA PRO A 264 16.55 -12.15 -40.91
C PRO A 264 16.99 -10.72 -41.26
N THR A 265 17.95 -10.67 -42.17
CA THR A 265 18.03 -9.67 -43.23
C THR A 265 16.64 -9.35 -43.81
N ALA A 266 16.14 -8.13 -43.56
CA ALA A 266 15.23 -7.44 -44.46
C ALA A 266 15.42 -5.93 -44.30
N SER A 267 16.24 -5.37 -45.19
CA SER A 267 16.36 -3.95 -45.43
C SER A 267 15.02 -3.35 -45.82
N THR A 268 14.56 -2.34 -45.08
CA THR A 268 13.70 -1.29 -45.65
C THR A 268 14.29 0.05 -45.22
N SER A 269 15.07 0.66 -46.12
CA SER A 269 15.53 2.03 -46.00
C SER A 269 14.32 2.96 -46.16
N GLY A 270 13.79 3.45 -45.03
CA GLY A 270 12.86 4.57 -44.99
C GLY A 270 13.64 5.87 -44.79
N GLU A 271 13.69 6.67 -45.84
CA GLU A 271 14.28 8.01 -45.92
C GLU A 271 13.58 8.97 -44.93
N PRO A 272 14.30 9.67 -44.03
CA PRO A 272 13.70 10.74 -43.23
C PRO A 272 13.58 12.03 -44.05
N PRO A 273 12.43 12.74 -44.00
CA PRO A 273 12.29 14.04 -44.65
C PRO A 273 13.15 15.11 -43.97
N SER A 274 13.72 15.97 -44.81
CA SER A 274 14.54 17.13 -44.45
C SER A 274 13.91 18.06 -43.40
N PRO A 275 14.71 18.67 -42.51
CA PRO A 275 14.25 19.73 -41.63
C PRO A 275 13.99 21.02 -42.43
N GLY A 276 12.73 21.46 -42.44
CA GLY A 276 12.33 22.76 -42.96
C GLY A 276 12.75 23.88 -42.00
N THR A 277 13.54 24.81 -42.50
CA THR A 277 13.93 26.07 -41.87
C THR A 277 12.70 26.94 -41.60
N PRO A 278 12.47 27.45 -40.36
CA PRO A 278 11.52 28.53 -40.16
C PRO A 278 12.17 29.88 -40.52
N ASP A 279 11.50 30.59 -41.44
CA ASP A 279 11.79 31.95 -41.85
C ASP A 279 11.45 32.95 -40.71
N PRO A 280 12.34 33.90 -40.36
CA PRO A 280 12.05 34.96 -39.41
C PRO A 280 11.68 36.26 -40.14
N THR A 281 10.39 36.61 -40.16
CA THR A 281 9.98 37.95 -40.61
C THR A 281 9.07 38.63 -39.60
N ALA A 282 9.58 39.76 -39.12
CA ALA A 282 8.96 40.70 -38.21
C ALA A 282 7.85 41.54 -38.84
N SER A 283 6.88 41.99 -38.02
CA SER A 283 6.26 43.34 -38.01
C SER A 283 5.07 43.30 -37.05
N ALA A 284 5.12 43.96 -35.90
CA ALA A 284 4.92 45.41 -35.66
C ALA A 284 3.43 45.83 -35.64
N ALA A 285 3.02 46.22 -34.43
CA ALA A 285 2.12 47.32 -34.04
C ALA A 285 0.77 47.53 -34.77
N GLY A 286 -0.29 47.74 -33.98
CA GLY A 286 -1.40 48.62 -34.39
C GLY A 286 -2.76 48.31 -33.77
N ASP A 287 -3.16 49.16 -32.83
CA ASP A 287 -4.52 49.70 -32.62
C ASP A 287 -5.72 48.82 -32.26
N THR A 288 -6.15 48.99 -31.00
CA THR A 288 -7.56 49.03 -30.57
C THR A 288 -8.34 50.11 -31.33
N PRO A 289 -9.64 49.91 -31.67
CA PRO A 289 -10.68 50.21 -30.67
C PRO A 289 -11.95 49.31 -30.73
N SER A 290 -12.57 49.08 -29.57
CA SER A 290 -14.01 48.75 -29.41
C SER A 290 -14.89 49.91 -29.94
N PRO A 291 -16.23 49.80 -30.21
CA PRO A 291 -17.27 48.96 -29.58
C PRO A 291 -18.41 48.55 -30.58
N PRO A 292 -19.72 48.56 -30.24
CA PRO A 292 -20.52 47.67 -29.37
C PRO A 292 -21.54 46.83 -30.18
N GLY A 293 -22.16 45.80 -29.59
CA GLY A 293 -23.43 45.30 -30.14
C GLY A 293 -23.85 43.88 -29.77
N SER A 294 -24.98 43.82 -29.06
CA SER A 294 -26.13 42.94 -29.31
C SER A 294 -25.93 41.43 -29.49
N SER A 295 -26.43 40.72 -28.48
CA SER A 295 -27.55 39.77 -28.61
C SER A 295 -27.52 38.80 -29.80
N ALA A 296 -27.15 37.55 -29.54
CA ALA A 296 -27.74 36.40 -30.21
C ALA A 296 -27.65 35.17 -29.30
N THR A 297 -28.80 34.79 -28.75
CA THR A 297 -29.05 33.49 -28.12
C THR A 297 -28.85 32.39 -29.18
N PRO A 298 -28.05 31.34 -28.93
CA PRO A 298 -28.02 30.18 -29.82
C PRO A 298 -29.29 29.33 -29.64
N PRO A 299 -29.83 28.71 -30.70
CA PRO A 299 -30.94 27.78 -30.58
C PRO A 299 -30.48 26.48 -29.91
N SER A 300 -31.22 26.07 -28.88
CA SER A 300 -31.13 24.74 -28.28
C SER A 300 -31.78 23.71 -29.21
N ASP A 301 -31.00 23.10 -30.10
CA ASP A 301 -31.36 21.83 -30.73
C ASP A 301 -30.77 20.68 -29.89
N THR A 302 -31.49 20.30 -28.84
CA THR A 302 -31.24 19.04 -28.12
C THR A 302 -32.11 17.96 -28.75
N PRO A 303 -31.54 16.97 -29.47
CA PRO A 303 -32.29 15.81 -29.93
C PRO A 303 -32.77 14.98 -28.75
N ALA A 304 -34.02 14.53 -28.82
CA ALA A 304 -34.65 13.65 -27.85
C ALA A 304 -33.86 12.34 -27.68
N PRO A 305 -33.73 11.80 -26.45
CA PRO A 305 -33.13 10.49 -26.24
C PRO A 305 -34.03 9.39 -26.84
N PRO A 306 -33.44 8.36 -27.49
CA PRO A 306 -34.20 7.21 -27.95
C PRO A 306 -34.76 6.42 -26.76
N SER A 307 -35.98 5.93 -26.96
CA SER A 307 -36.78 5.16 -26.02
C SER A 307 -36.08 3.89 -25.51
N ASP A 308 -36.40 3.57 -24.27
CA ASP A 308 -36.04 2.40 -23.49
C ASP A 308 -36.03 1.11 -24.30
N THR A 309 -34.86 0.47 -24.37
CA THR A 309 -34.73 -0.96 -24.69
C THR A 309 -34.42 -1.69 -23.39
N GLU A 310 -35.44 -2.32 -22.82
CA GLU A 310 -35.36 -3.23 -21.69
C GLU A 310 -34.35 -4.35 -22.00
N PRO A 311 -33.28 -4.56 -21.19
CA PRO A 311 -32.43 -5.71 -21.35
C PRO A 311 -33.15 -6.97 -20.85
N ALA A 312 -33.30 -7.95 -21.73
CA ALA A 312 -33.85 -9.26 -21.42
C ALA A 312 -33.06 -9.94 -20.30
N THR A 313 -33.76 -10.32 -19.23
CA THR A 313 -33.22 -11.09 -18.11
C THR A 313 -32.75 -12.46 -18.59
N PRO A 314 -31.45 -12.82 -18.42
CA PRO A 314 -30.98 -14.16 -18.77
C PRO A 314 -31.61 -15.20 -17.82
N SER A 315 -32.17 -16.26 -18.40
CA SER A 315 -32.68 -17.41 -17.65
C SER A 315 -31.54 -18.14 -16.93
N PRO A 316 -31.73 -18.62 -15.69
CA PRO A 316 -30.70 -19.38 -14.99
C PRO A 316 -30.44 -20.74 -15.67
N PRO A 317 -29.19 -21.24 -15.67
CA PRO A 317 -28.87 -22.54 -16.22
C PRO A 317 -29.49 -23.66 -15.38
N SER A 318 -30.13 -24.62 -16.05
CA SER A 318 -30.66 -25.85 -15.44
C SER A 318 -29.53 -26.71 -14.87
N THR A 319 -29.36 -26.71 -13.56
CA THR A 319 -28.42 -27.60 -12.86
C THR A 319 -28.92 -29.04 -12.94
N THR A 320 -28.29 -29.84 -13.79
CA THR A 320 -28.49 -31.30 -13.82
C THR A 320 -27.76 -31.91 -12.62
N ARG A 321 -28.52 -32.44 -11.67
CA ARG A 321 -28.01 -33.10 -10.45
C ARG A 321 -27.42 -34.48 -10.82
N PRO A 322 -26.11 -34.73 -10.63
CA PRO A 322 -25.56 -36.07 -10.79
C PRO A 322 -26.15 -37.02 -9.74
N SER A 323 -26.55 -38.21 -10.18
CA SER A 323 -27.09 -39.26 -9.33
C SER A 323 -25.97 -39.88 -8.51
N GLU A 324 -26.17 -39.94 -7.19
CA GLU A 324 -25.27 -40.52 -6.21
C GLU A 324 -25.37 -42.06 -6.27
N PRO A 325 -24.24 -42.81 -6.33
CA PRO A 325 -24.27 -44.26 -6.32
C PRO A 325 -24.53 -44.81 -4.91
N GLU A 326 -25.52 -45.71 -4.79
CA GLU A 326 -25.83 -46.46 -3.57
C GLU A 326 -24.63 -47.31 -3.09
N PRO A 327 -24.32 -47.31 -1.78
CA PRO A 327 -23.34 -48.23 -1.21
C PRO A 327 -23.91 -49.66 -1.13
N ARG A 328 -23.06 -50.63 -1.49
CA ARG A 328 -23.31 -52.07 -1.35
C ARG A 328 -22.90 -52.59 0.03
#